data_AF-A0A804NWT2-F1
#
_entry.id   AF-A0A804NWT2-F1
#
_cell.length_a   1.000
_cell.length_b   1.000
_cell.length_c   1.000
_cell.angle_alpha   90.00
_cell.angle_beta   90.00
_cell.angle_gamma   90.00
#
_symmetry.space_group_name_H-M   'P 1'
#
loop_
_entity.id
_entity.type
_entity.pdbx_description
1 polymer ?
#
loop_
_entity_poly.entity_id
_entity_poly.type
_entity_poly.pdbx_seq_one_letter_code
_entity_poly.pdbx_strand_id
1 'polypeptide(L)'
;MDVITHHIYNLGPGVDDHLVQKILDPSYLDGEASTFSDLEGILRSADVLWIRRCSRWSTHLVSLDAQQPNTRLVTDAFVFSFWYLDQLGMSSKYGTKSYCRQTLVGGNYGLLNTTTALLWHRLMGTKVLSATFNGTNKIRAYAHCAKRSGRVLCS
;
A
#
# COMPACT_ATOMS: atom_id res chain seq x y z
N MET A 1 22.58 5.74 11.18
CA MET A 1 21.65 4.75 10.60
C MET A 1 20.94 5.44 9.46
N ASP A 2 21.13 4.99 8.22
CA ASP A 2 20.71 5.78 7.05
C ASP A 2 19.30 5.41 6.54
N VAL A 3 18.85 4.18 6.78
CA VAL A 3 17.55 3.68 6.29
C VAL A 3 16.89 2.80 7.35
N ILE A 4 15.60 3.02 7.61
CA ILE A 4 14.78 2.11 8.41
C ILE A 4 13.81 1.34 7.51
N THR A 5 13.73 0.03 7.74
CA THR A 5 12.77 -0.86 7.07
C THR A 5 11.66 -1.32 8.00
N HIS A 6 10.41 -1.13 7.58
CA HIS A 6 9.23 -1.60 8.31
C HIS A 6 8.39 -2.54 7.44
N HIS A 7 7.96 -3.67 8.00
CA HIS A 7 7.15 -4.66 7.31
C HIS A 7 5.70 -4.60 7.79
N ILE A 8 4.75 -4.53 6.86
CA ILE A 8 3.31 -4.38 7.16
C ILE A 8 2.55 -5.63 6.71
N TYR A 9 1.68 -6.14 7.60
CA TYR A 9 0.81 -7.31 7.40
C TYR A 9 -0.61 -7.06 7.94
N ASN A 10 -1.19 -5.91 7.65
CA ASN A 10 -2.43 -5.47 8.29
C ASN A 10 -3.69 -6.26 7.93
N LEU A 11 -3.71 -6.99 6.81
CA LEU A 11 -4.88 -7.78 6.39
C LEU A 11 -4.97 -9.17 7.02
N GLY A 12 -3.91 -9.65 7.67
CA GLY A 12 -3.85 -11.01 8.23
C GLY A 12 -3.50 -12.09 7.19
N PRO A 13 -3.73 -13.37 7.50
CA PRO A 13 -3.35 -14.47 6.63
C PRO A 13 -4.27 -14.54 5.41
N GLY A 14 -3.74 -14.97 4.26
CA GLY A 14 -4.51 -15.06 3.02
C GLY A 14 -5.60 -16.14 2.99
N VAL A 15 -5.80 -16.87 4.09
CA VAL A 15 -6.87 -17.87 4.29
C VAL A 15 -8.09 -17.28 5.00
N ASP A 16 -8.11 -15.98 5.28
CA ASP A 16 -9.25 -15.32 5.94
C ASP A 16 -10.41 -15.09 4.96
N ASP A 17 -11.56 -15.71 5.26
CA ASP A 17 -12.81 -15.58 4.48
C ASP A 17 -13.39 -14.16 4.47
N HIS A 18 -12.95 -13.28 5.38
CA HIS A 18 -13.44 -11.91 5.52
C HIS A 18 -12.51 -10.88 4.85
N LEU A 19 -11.58 -11.32 4.00
CA LEU A 19 -10.56 -10.45 3.43
C LEU A 19 -11.15 -9.32 2.58
N VAL A 20 -12.21 -9.60 1.81
CA VAL A 20 -12.90 -8.59 0.99
C VAL A 20 -13.54 -7.52 1.88
N GLN A 21 -14.20 -7.94 2.96
CA GLN A 21 -14.86 -7.06 3.92
C GLN A 21 -13.82 -6.15 4.61
N LYS A 22 -12.66 -6.70 4.99
CA LYS A 22 -11.55 -5.92 5.54
C LYS A 22 -10.97 -4.90 4.57
N ILE A 23 -10.82 -5.27 3.30
CA ILE A 23 -10.31 -4.36 2.25
C ILE A 23 -11.29 -3.21 1.99
N LEU A 24 -12.59 -3.47 2.11
CA LEU A 24 -13.65 -2.49 1.83
C LEU A 24 -14.14 -1.72 3.06
N ASP A 25 -13.67 -2.06 4.26
CA ASP A 25 -13.99 -1.35 5.51
C ASP A 25 -12.97 -0.22 5.77
N PRO A 26 -13.36 1.07 5.66
CA PRO A 26 -12.46 2.17 5.93
C PRO A 26 -11.91 2.16 7.36
N SER A 27 -12.69 1.70 8.33
CA SER A 27 -12.31 1.66 9.75
C SER A 27 -11.16 0.66 9.96
N TYR A 28 -11.19 -0.45 9.23
CA TYR A 28 -10.10 -1.43 9.22
C TYR A 28 -8.82 -0.85 8.61
N LEU A 29 -8.95 -0.14 7.48
CA LEU A 29 -7.81 0.50 6.81
C LEU A 29 -7.22 1.66 7.64
N ASP A 30 -8.06 2.40 8.36
CA ASP A 30 -7.64 3.48 9.25
C ASP A 30 -6.82 3.00 10.44
N GLY A 31 -7.02 1.75 10.88
CA GLY A 31 -6.18 1.11 11.90
C GLY A 31 -4.71 1.02 11.49
N GLU A 32 -4.41 1.01 10.19
CA GLU A 32 -3.02 1.06 9.71
C GLU A 32 -2.49 2.49 9.67
N ALA A 33 -3.34 3.50 9.53
CA ALA A 33 -2.93 4.91 9.48
C ALA A 33 -2.23 5.35 10.78
N SER A 34 -2.62 4.81 11.94
CA SER A 34 -1.91 5.03 13.21
C SER A 34 -0.50 4.45 13.16
N THR A 35 -0.32 3.23 12.67
CA THR A 35 1.01 2.62 12.47
C THR A 35 1.89 3.48 11.56
N PHE A 36 1.31 4.06 10.50
CA PHE A 36 2.05 4.98 9.64
C PHE A 36 2.46 6.27 10.36
N SER A 37 1.53 6.88 11.10
CA SER A 37 1.74 8.10 11.88
C SER A 37 2.75 7.92 13.01
N ASP A 38 2.63 6.83 13.79
CA ASP A 38 3.53 6.52 14.90
C ASP A 38 4.95 6.31 14.39
N LEU A 39 5.10 5.57 13.29
CA LEU A 39 6.41 5.38 12.67
C LEU A 39 6.97 6.71 12.17
N GLU A 40 6.17 7.57 11.54
CA GLU A 40 6.62 8.90 11.15
C GLU A 40 7.11 9.72 12.36
N GLY A 41 6.38 9.68 13.48
CA GLY A 41 6.76 10.33 14.73
C GLY A 41 8.09 9.85 15.28
N ILE A 42 8.28 8.52 15.36
CA ILE A 42 9.54 7.90 15.77
C ILE A 42 10.69 8.35 14.87
N LEU A 43 10.48 8.38 13.56
CA LEU A 43 11.51 8.69 12.59
C LEU A 43 11.92 10.16 12.60
N ARG A 44 10.95 11.07 12.79
CA ARG A 44 11.22 12.48 13.03
C ARG A 44 12.01 12.70 14.31
N SER A 45 11.80 11.87 15.34
CA SER A 45 12.55 11.95 16.60
C SER A 45 13.96 11.36 16.51
N ALA A 46 14.21 10.44 15.58
CA ALA A 46 15.47 9.69 15.47
C ALA A 46 16.44 10.25 14.42
N ASP A 47 16.13 11.40 13.80
CA ASP A 47 16.90 12.02 12.69
C ASP A 47 17.21 11.03 11.54
N VAL A 48 16.22 10.18 11.21
CA VAL A 48 16.37 9.16 10.18
C VAL A 48 16.02 9.73 8.82
N LEU A 49 17.00 9.73 7.91
CA LEU A 49 16.88 10.37 6.60
C LEU A 49 15.98 9.61 5.61
N TRP A 50 15.85 8.27 5.74
CA TRP A 50 15.14 7.44 4.77
C TRP A 50 14.30 6.32 5.40
N ILE A 51 13.09 6.13 4.83
CA ILE A 51 12.16 5.07 5.21
C ILE A 51 11.88 4.20 3.99
N ARG A 52 12.07 2.89 4.15
CA ARG A 52 11.65 1.89 3.18
C ARG A 52 10.60 0.98 3.80
N ARG A 53 9.35 1.05 3.33
CA ARG A 53 8.31 0.13 3.81
C ARG A 53 8.20 -1.05 2.87
N CYS A 54 8.28 -2.25 3.41
CA CYS A 54 8.13 -3.48 2.64
C CYS A 54 6.81 -4.15 3.01
N SER A 55 5.79 -4.07 2.17
CA SER A 55 4.61 -4.92 2.39
C SER A 55 4.93 -6.31 1.90
N ARG A 56 4.80 -7.31 2.77
CA ARG A 56 4.84 -8.71 2.38
C ARG A 56 3.44 -9.27 2.51
N TRP A 57 2.99 -9.90 1.43
CA TRP A 57 1.86 -10.79 1.51
C TRP A 57 2.39 -12.21 1.67
N SER A 58 1.81 -12.97 2.60
CA SER A 58 2.11 -14.40 2.73
C SER A 58 1.07 -15.20 1.96
N THR A 59 1.38 -15.56 0.69
CA THR A 59 0.79 -16.76 0.05
C THR A 59 1.51 -18.00 0.50
N HIS A 60 2.40 -17.95 1.48
CA HIS A 60 2.96 -19.19 2.02
C HIS A 60 1.92 -20.07 2.75
N LEU A 61 0.65 -19.64 2.81
CA LEU A 61 -0.52 -20.49 3.08
C LEU A 61 -1.50 -20.63 1.88
N VAL A 62 -1.15 -20.09 0.70
CA VAL A 62 -2.05 -19.93 -0.48
C VAL A 62 -1.40 -20.41 -1.80
N SER A 63 -0.10 -20.72 -1.80
CA SER A 63 0.60 -21.37 -2.93
C SER A 63 1.03 -22.81 -2.64
N LEU A 64 0.68 -23.35 -1.46
CA LEU A 64 0.86 -24.78 -1.13
C LEU A 64 -0.46 -25.54 -1.02
N ASP A 65 -1.60 -24.86 -0.82
CA ASP A 65 -2.93 -25.47 -0.87
C ASP A 65 -3.71 -24.93 -2.07
N ALA A 66 -3.60 -25.61 -3.20
CA ALA A 66 -4.46 -25.43 -4.38
C ALA A 66 -5.94 -25.81 -4.12
N GLN A 67 -6.34 -26.03 -2.86
CA GLN A 67 -7.60 -26.62 -2.40
C GLN A 67 -8.55 -25.64 -1.66
N GLN A 68 -8.23 -24.34 -1.60
CA GLN A 68 -9.05 -23.32 -0.94
C GLN A 68 -9.75 -22.40 -1.97
N PRO A 69 -11.03 -22.63 -2.33
CA PRO A 69 -11.72 -21.96 -3.45
C PRO A 69 -12.00 -20.46 -3.24
N ASN A 70 -12.02 -20.03 -1.98
CA ASN A 70 -12.22 -18.66 -1.47
C ASN A 70 -11.03 -17.70 -1.73
N THR A 71 -9.80 -18.22 -1.89
CA THR A 71 -8.59 -17.37 -1.92
C THR A 71 -8.19 -16.88 -3.32
N ARG A 72 -8.62 -17.56 -4.40
CA ARG A 72 -8.38 -17.18 -5.81
C ARG A 72 -9.31 -16.07 -6.33
N LEU A 73 -9.99 -15.36 -5.42
CA LEU A 73 -10.97 -14.33 -5.77
C LEU A 73 -10.71 -13.00 -5.07
N VAL A 74 -9.62 -12.89 -4.30
CA VAL A 74 -9.32 -11.68 -3.55
C VAL A 74 -7.97 -11.12 -3.93
N THR A 75 -6.87 -11.88 -3.82
CA THR A 75 -5.51 -11.33 -4.03
C THR A 75 -5.17 -11.04 -5.50
N ASP A 76 -5.88 -11.69 -6.42
CA ASP A 76 -5.81 -11.53 -7.88
C ASP A 76 -7.03 -10.77 -8.44
N ALA A 77 -7.98 -10.37 -7.60
CA ALA A 77 -9.16 -9.62 -8.00
C ALA A 77 -8.94 -8.10 -7.91
N PHE A 78 -9.75 -7.36 -8.68
CA PHE A 78 -9.74 -5.90 -8.68
C PHE A 78 -9.89 -5.29 -7.28
N VAL A 79 -10.60 -5.97 -6.37
CA VAL A 79 -10.80 -5.50 -5.00
C VAL A 79 -9.47 -5.28 -4.25
N PHE A 80 -8.45 -6.09 -4.52
CA PHE A 80 -7.13 -5.93 -3.90
C PHE A 80 -6.46 -4.59 -4.26
N SER A 81 -6.84 -4.00 -5.40
CA SER A 81 -6.31 -2.70 -5.81
C SER A 81 -6.67 -1.58 -4.85
N PHE A 82 -7.83 -1.65 -4.17
CA PHE A 82 -8.22 -0.65 -3.17
C PHE A 82 -7.23 -0.62 -2.01
N TRP A 83 -6.94 -1.79 -1.40
CA TRP A 83 -5.94 -1.87 -0.34
C TRP A 83 -4.55 -1.47 -0.83
N TYR A 84 -4.13 -1.95 -2.01
CA TYR A 84 -2.79 -1.67 -2.50
C TYR A 84 -2.56 -0.17 -2.79
N LEU A 85 -3.52 0.49 -3.45
CA LEU A 85 -3.46 1.93 -3.69
C LEU A 85 -3.53 2.71 -2.37
N ASP A 86 -4.31 2.23 -1.41
CA ASP A 86 -4.41 2.87 -0.11
C ASP A 86 -3.09 2.82 0.67
N GLN A 87 -2.41 1.66 0.67
CA GLN A 87 -1.07 1.55 1.28
C GLN A 87 -0.03 2.44 0.59
N LEU A 88 -0.07 2.54 -0.74
CA LEU A 88 0.81 3.46 -1.48
C LEU A 88 0.52 4.92 -1.11
N GLY A 89 -0.76 5.29 -1.04
CA GLY A 89 -1.20 6.62 -0.63
C GLY A 89 -0.81 6.99 0.80
N MET A 90 -1.12 6.12 1.77
CA MET A 90 -0.75 6.32 3.18
C MET A 90 0.76 6.40 3.35
N SER A 91 1.51 5.49 2.72
CA SER A 91 2.97 5.53 2.79
C SER A 91 3.53 6.86 2.30
N SER A 92 2.99 7.38 1.20
CA SER A 92 3.37 8.68 0.65
C SER A 92 2.99 9.83 1.57
N LYS A 93 1.77 9.82 2.13
CA LYS A 93 1.27 10.84 3.07
C LYS A 93 2.13 10.95 4.32
N TYR A 94 2.58 9.82 4.89
CA TYR A 94 3.40 9.76 6.10
C TYR A 94 4.91 9.67 5.81
N GLY A 95 5.36 10.30 4.72
CA GLY A 95 6.78 10.55 4.46
C GLY A 95 7.62 9.34 4.03
N THR A 96 7.00 8.21 3.69
CA THR A 96 7.74 7.01 3.23
C THR A 96 8.39 7.29 1.89
N LYS A 97 9.72 7.18 1.84
CA LYS A 97 10.51 7.50 0.63
C LYS A 97 10.56 6.36 -0.37
N SER A 98 10.37 5.12 0.07
CA SER A 98 10.36 3.95 -0.80
C SER A 98 9.37 2.90 -0.29
N TYR A 99 8.55 2.38 -1.20
CA TYR A 99 7.62 1.29 -0.92
C TYR A 99 8.05 0.06 -1.73
N CYS A 100 8.36 -1.02 -1.04
CA CYS A 100 8.73 -2.30 -1.61
C CYS A 100 7.56 -3.26 -1.47
N ARG A 101 7.17 -3.91 -2.56
CA ARG A 101 6.21 -4.99 -2.55
C ARG A 101 6.94 -6.32 -2.67
N GLN A 102 6.83 -7.19 -1.67
CA GLN A 102 7.36 -8.54 -1.72
C GLN A 102 6.25 -9.47 -2.28
N THR A 103 6.38 -10.14 -3.43
CA THR A 103 7.53 -10.24 -4.37
C THR A 103 7.25 -9.48 -5.69
N LEU A 104 8.33 -9.10 -6.39
CA LEU A 104 8.27 -8.62 -7.78
C LEU A 104 7.96 -9.75 -8.77
N VAL A 105 8.45 -10.97 -8.50
CA VAL A 105 8.25 -12.20 -9.28
C VAL A 105 8.18 -13.38 -8.31
N GLY A 106 7.09 -14.16 -8.36
CA GLY A 106 6.88 -15.37 -7.54
C GLY A 106 5.77 -15.25 -6.47
N GLY A 107 4.99 -16.33 -6.29
CA GLY A 107 3.78 -16.38 -5.45
C GLY A 107 2.53 -15.85 -6.16
N ASN A 108 1.32 -16.19 -5.70
CA ASN A 108 0.03 -15.74 -6.27
C ASN A 108 -0.23 -14.21 -6.10
N TYR A 109 0.80 -13.45 -5.71
CA TYR A 109 0.85 -11.99 -5.68
C TYR A 109 2.03 -11.47 -6.50
N GLY A 110 2.62 -12.19 -7.45
CA GLY A 110 3.64 -11.61 -8.33
C GLY A 110 3.09 -10.37 -9.09
N LEU A 111 3.88 -9.29 -9.21
CA LEU A 111 3.50 -8.02 -9.86
C LEU A 111 3.26 -8.13 -11.40
N LEU A 112 3.21 -9.34 -11.96
CA LEU A 112 3.17 -9.59 -13.40
C LEU A 112 1.78 -9.40 -14.06
N ASN A 113 0.77 -8.93 -13.31
CA ASN A 113 -0.54 -8.53 -13.89
C ASN A 113 -1.12 -7.21 -13.33
N THR A 114 -0.33 -6.35 -12.68
CA THR A 114 -0.87 -5.17 -11.97
C THR A 114 -0.73 -3.87 -12.78
N THR A 115 -1.69 -3.64 -13.68
CA THR A 115 -1.88 -2.35 -14.40
C THR A 115 -1.85 -1.15 -13.43
N THR A 116 -2.29 -1.33 -12.19
CA THR A 116 -2.36 -0.31 -11.14
C THR A 116 -0.98 0.16 -10.67
N ALA A 117 0.00 -0.74 -10.49
CA ALA A 117 1.36 -0.37 -10.09
C ALA A 117 2.08 0.42 -11.20
N LEU A 118 1.88 0.00 -12.45
CA LEU A 118 2.41 0.71 -13.61
C LEU A 118 1.78 2.09 -13.75
N LEU A 119 0.47 2.19 -13.55
CA LEU A 119 -0.26 3.46 -13.59
C LEU A 119 0.22 4.41 -12.48
N TRP A 120 0.35 3.93 -11.24
CA TRP A 120 0.90 4.71 -10.12
C TRP A 120 2.32 5.22 -10.45
N HIS A 121 3.20 4.34 -10.93
CA HIS A 121 4.56 4.70 -11.31
C HIS A 121 4.62 5.73 -12.44
N ARG A 122 3.66 5.70 -13.38
CA ARG A 122 3.59 6.64 -14.51
C ARG A 122 3.02 8.00 -14.12
N LEU A 123 2.03 8.05 -13.22
CA LEU A 123 1.28 9.26 -12.91
C LEU A 123 1.79 10.01 -11.67
N MET A 124 2.12 9.28 -10.60
CA MET A 124 2.42 9.89 -9.31
C MET A 124 3.89 10.34 -9.23
N GLY A 125 4.10 11.65 -9.01
CA GLY A 125 5.41 12.22 -8.76
C GLY A 125 5.88 12.04 -7.32
N THR A 126 7.09 12.50 -7.05
CA THR A 126 7.75 12.38 -5.73
C THR A 126 7.26 13.41 -4.71
N LYS A 127 6.59 14.49 -5.16
CA LYS A 127 6.02 15.51 -4.27
C LYS A 127 4.57 15.17 -3.94
N VAL A 128 4.35 14.87 -2.67
CA VAL A 128 3.03 14.57 -2.09
C VAL A 128 2.33 15.88 -1.74
N LEU A 129 1.04 15.97 -2.03
CA LEU A 129 0.19 17.11 -1.73
C LEU A 129 -0.82 16.73 -0.64
N SER A 130 -1.29 17.71 0.13
CA SER A 130 -2.41 17.49 1.04
C SER A 130 -3.70 17.35 0.25
N ALA A 131 -4.43 16.27 0.49
CA ALA A 131 -5.76 16.05 -0.05
C ALA A 131 -6.72 15.81 1.12
N THR A 132 -7.84 16.53 1.10
CA THR A 132 -8.95 16.32 2.04
C THR A 132 -10.22 16.16 1.23
N PHE A 133 -11.08 15.26 1.68
CA PHE A 133 -12.39 15.02 1.06
C PHE A 133 -13.46 15.26 2.12
N ASN A 134 -14.33 16.24 1.89
CA ASN A 134 -15.46 16.52 2.76
C ASN A 134 -16.65 15.68 2.30
N GLY A 135 -16.89 14.56 3.00
CA GLY A 135 -17.99 13.66 2.69
C GLY A 135 -17.91 12.38 3.50
N THR A 136 -18.29 11.26 2.89
CA THR A 136 -18.25 9.96 3.54
C THR A 136 -16.81 9.49 3.79
N ASN A 137 -16.58 8.72 4.85
CA ASN A 137 -15.31 8.05 5.12
C ASN A 137 -14.99 6.90 4.14
N LYS A 138 -15.89 6.61 3.19
CA LYS A 138 -15.71 5.57 2.16
C LYS A 138 -14.83 6.03 0.99
N ILE A 139 -14.47 7.31 0.94
CA ILE A 139 -13.61 7.88 -0.11
C ILE A 139 -12.27 8.27 0.51
N ARG A 140 -11.19 7.70 -0.03
CA ARG A 140 -9.81 7.99 0.37
C ARG A 140 -9.11 8.73 -0.76
N ALA A 141 -8.63 9.93 -0.46
CA ALA A 141 -8.00 10.81 -1.43
C ALA A 141 -6.51 10.99 -1.12
N TYR A 142 -5.68 10.77 -2.14
CA TYR A 142 -4.25 11.02 -2.10
C TYR A 142 -3.89 11.85 -3.33
N ALA A 143 -3.07 12.89 -3.13
CA ALA A 143 -2.65 13.77 -4.20
C ALA A 143 -1.13 13.80 -4.28
N HIS A 144 -0.62 13.72 -5.50
CA HIS A 144 0.78 13.92 -5.84
C HIS A 144 0.84 14.92 -6.97
N CYS A 145 1.95 15.63 -7.07
CA CYS A 145 2.24 16.36 -8.30
C CYS A 145 2.47 15.37 -9.45
N ALA A 146 2.04 15.73 -10.65
CA ALA A 146 2.08 14.83 -11.79
C ALA A 146 3.53 14.54 -12.24
N LYS A 147 3.82 13.27 -12.52
CA LYS A 147 5.08 12.84 -13.13
C LYS A 147 5.01 13.08 -14.64
N ARG A 148 5.55 14.21 -15.10
CA ARG A 148 5.75 14.49 -16.53
C ARG A 148 7.23 14.29 -16.86
N SER A 149 7.56 13.78 -18.04
CA SER A 149 8.94 13.47 -18.47
C SER A 149 9.90 14.64 -18.18
N GLY A 150 10.60 14.59 -17.05
CA GLY A 150 11.57 15.58 -16.60
C GLY A 150 11.06 16.77 -15.77
N ARG A 151 9.76 16.91 -15.47
CA ARG A 151 9.24 18.01 -14.60
C ARG A 151 8.06 17.55 -13.76
N VAL A 152 8.05 17.96 -12.49
CA VAL A 152 6.94 17.77 -11.56
C VAL A 152 6.01 18.98 -11.68
N LEU A 153 4.77 18.78 -12.14
CA LEU A 153 3.78 19.86 -12.21
C LEU A 153 2.89 19.81 -10.97
N CYS A 154 2.94 20.85 -10.17
CA CYS A 154 2.00 21.12 -9.08
C CYS A 154 1.31 22.43 -9.47
N SER A 155 0.08 22.36 -9.97
CA SER A 155 -0.76 23.54 -10.16
C SER A 155 -1.44 23.90 -8.85
#